data_AF-A0A068VGW6-F1
#
_entry.id   AF-A0A068VGW6-F1
#
_cell.length_a   1.000
_cell.length_b   1.000
_cell.length_c   1.000
_cell.angle_alpha   90.00
_cell.angle_beta   90.00
_cell.angle_gamma   90.00
#
_symmetry.space_group_name_H-M   'P 1'
#
loop_
_entity.id
_entity.type
_entity.pdbx_description
1 polymer ?
#
loop_
_entity_poly.entity_id
_entity_poly.type
_entity_poly.pdbx_seq_one_letter_code
_entity_poly.pdbx_strand_id
1 'polypeptide(L)'
;MYTPRMSLFLESPVGGGFSYSNTSSDYITGATKTAADFYTFLVNWLEIFPDTKPGDFVMGESYAGHYLHQLGQLILHNNKMTNHTVINLKGILAIIDIETQTRGSYEYYWAHALISNEFIRSGIRNKCQFPDD
;
A
#
# COMPACT_ATOMS: atom_id res chain seq x y z
N MET A 1 11.23 -17.71 25.11
CA MET A 1 9.76 -17.48 25.01
C MET A 1 9.47 -16.94 23.62
N TYR A 2 8.66 -17.65 22.84
CA TYR A 2 8.21 -17.19 21.52
C TYR A 2 7.00 -16.29 21.77
N THR A 3 7.12 -14.98 21.53
CA THR A 3 5.97 -14.08 21.60
C THR A 3 5.19 -14.28 20.29
N PRO A 4 3.95 -14.80 20.31
CA PRO A 4 3.18 -14.95 19.09
C PRO A 4 2.99 -13.58 18.45
N ARG A 5 3.31 -13.48 17.14
CA ARG A 5 3.05 -12.28 16.35
C ARG A 5 1.67 -12.40 15.75
N MET A 6 0.83 -11.40 16.01
CA MET A 6 -0.52 -11.33 15.47
C MET A 6 -0.47 -10.74 14.05
N SER A 7 -1.19 -11.37 13.12
CA SER A 7 -1.43 -10.83 11.79
C SER A 7 -2.84 -10.25 11.73
N LEU A 8 -2.98 -9.02 11.25
CA LEU A 8 -4.25 -8.33 11.09
C LEU A 8 -4.50 -8.14 9.59
N PHE A 9 -5.65 -8.62 9.11
CA PHE A 9 -6.09 -8.44 7.74
C PHE A 9 -7.21 -7.40 7.72
N LEU A 10 -7.09 -6.43 6.82
CA LEU A 10 -8.01 -5.30 6.73
C LEU A 10 -8.50 -5.18 5.28
N GLU A 11 -9.81 -5.27 5.11
CA GLU A 11 -10.46 -5.02 3.82
C GLU A 11 -10.66 -3.52 3.62
N SER A 12 -10.13 -2.99 2.51
CA SER A 12 -10.06 -1.55 2.25
C SER A 12 -9.71 -1.29 0.78
N PRO A 13 -10.08 -0.14 0.20
CA PRO A 13 -10.90 0.92 0.80
C PRO A 13 -12.36 0.51 0.97
N VAL A 14 -13.21 1.44 1.39
CA VAL A 14 -14.66 1.27 1.37
C VAL A 14 -15.12 0.71 0.01
N GLY A 15 -15.96 -0.33 0.04
CA GLY A 15 -16.37 -1.12 -1.11
C GLY A 15 -15.49 -2.34 -1.41
N GLY A 16 -14.34 -2.48 -0.75
CA GLY A 16 -13.54 -3.70 -0.77
C GLY A 16 -14.08 -4.75 0.20
N GLY A 17 -14.46 -5.92 -0.30
CA GLY A 17 -14.93 -7.03 0.53
C GLY A 17 -16.17 -6.68 1.36
N PHE A 18 -16.06 -6.78 2.67
CA PHE A 18 -17.11 -6.46 3.65
C PHE A 18 -17.07 -5.01 4.16
N SER A 19 -16.08 -4.21 3.78
CA SER A 19 -16.01 -2.79 4.16
C SER A 19 -17.00 -1.94 3.36
N TYR A 20 -17.88 -1.19 4.04
CA TYR A 20 -18.92 -0.38 3.41
C TYR A 20 -19.12 1.00 4.07
N SER A 21 -19.72 1.93 3.33
CA SER A 21 -20.23 3.21 3.84
C SER A 21 -21.68 3.39 3.42
N ASN A 22 -22.45 4.07 4.27
CA ASN A 22 -23.82 4.50 3.98
C ASN A 22 -23.86 5.75 3.07
N THR A 23 -22.70 6.38 2.82
CA THR A 23 -22.60 7.59 2.01
C THR A 23 -21.93 7.27 0.67
N SER A 24 -22.68 7.38 -0.42
CA SER A 24 -22.21 6.97 -1.76
C SER A 24 -20.97 7.71 -2.26
N SER A 25 -20.75 8.96 -1.83
CA SER A 25 -19.54 9.70 -2.21
C SER A 25 -18.26 9.15 -1.59
N ASP A 26 -18.35 8.33 -0.53
CA ASP A 26 -17.15 7.74 0.08
C ASP A 26 -16.46 6.73 -0.82
N TYR A 27 -17.19 6.11 -1.74
CA TYR A 27 -16.66 5.17 -2.71
C TYR A 27 -15.80 5.85 -3.80
N ILE A 28 -15.72 7.19 -3.81
CA ILE A 28 -14.69 7.92 -4.55
C ILE A 28 -13.42 7.92 -3.69
N THR A 29 -12.55 6.96 -3.95
CA THR A 29 -11.36 6.68 -3.13
C THR A 29 -10.07 6.97 -3.89
N GLY A 30 -8.96 6.97 -3.17
CA GLY A 30 -7.62 7.13 -3.70
C GLY A 30 -6.61 6.92 -2.58
N ALA A 31 -5.33 6.75 -2.94
CA ALA A 31 -4.32 6.32 -1.97
C ALA A 31 -4.28 7.18 -0.69
N THR A 32 -4.42 8.50 -0.83
CA THR A 32 -4.39 9.42 0.31
C THR A 32 -5.56 9.22 1.25
N LYS A 33 -6.78 9.06 0.71
CA LYS A 33 -7.97 8.79 1.51
C LYS A 33 -7.86 7.42 2.18
N THR A 34 -7.47 6.39 1.43
CA THR A 34 -7.27 5.03 1.95
C THR A 34 -6.23 4.98 3.07
N ALA A 35 -5.12 5.72 2.94
CA ALA A 35 -4.10 5.80 3.99
C ALA A 35 -4.61 6.51 5.27
N ALA A 36 -5.43 7.54 5.12
CA ALA A 36 -6.07 8.22 6.25
C ALA A 36 -7.09 7.32 6.96
N ASP A 37 -7.89 6.59 6.19
CA ASP A 37 -8.85 5.61 6.72
C ASP A 37 -8.13 4.46 7.42
N PHE A 38 -7.02 3.96 6.87
CA PHE A 38 -6.14 2.98 7.51
C PHE A 38 -5.58 3.47 8.84
N TYR A 39 -5.08 4.70 8.88
CA TYR A 39 -4.57 5.29 10.12
C TYR A 39 -5.68 5.37 11.18
N THR A 40 -6.87 5.85 10.78
CA THR A 40 -8.04 5.96 11.67
C THR A 40 -8.46 4.60 12.21
N PHE A 41 -8.51 3.58 11.35
CA PHE A 41 -8.76 2.20 11.75
C PHE A 41 -7.72 1.71 12.77
N LEU A 42 -6.42 1.90 12.53
CA LEU A 42 -5.37 1.45 13.43
C LEU A 42 -5.44 2.10 14.81
N VAL A 43 -5.70 3.40 14.87
CA VAL A 43 -5.88 4.11 16.15
C VAL A 43 -7.05 3.52 16.93
N ASN A 44 -8.22 3.41 16.31
CA ASN A 44 -9.42 2.86 16.95
C ASN A 44 -9.24 1.39 17.36
N TRP A 45 -8.55 0.61 16.52
CA TRP A 45 -8.28 -0.79 16.78
C TRP A 45 -7.36 -0.96 18.01
N LEU A 46 -6.35 -0.11 18.18
CA LEU A 46 -5.47 -0.12 19.35
C LEU A 46 -6.17 0.33 20.63
N GLU A 47 -7.19 1.18 20.54
CA GLU A 47 -8.03 1.54 21.68
C GLU A 47 -8.90 0.37 22.15
N ILE A 48 -9.44 -0.42 21.21
CA ILE A 48 -10.26 -1.60 21.52
C ILE A 48 -9.38 -2.77 22.00
N PHE A 49 -8.19 -2.93 21.44
CA PHE A 49 -7.27 -4.02 21.74
C PHE A 49 -5.92 -3.50 22.27
N PRO A 50 -5.87 -2.88 23.46
CA PRO A 50 -4.66 -2.24 23.98
C PRO A 50 -3.51 -3.24 24.27
N ASP A 51 -3.85 -4.50 24.58
CA ASP A 51 -2.87 -5.55 24.86
C ASP A 51 -2.30 -6.21 23.60
N THR A 52 -2.96 -6.02 22.46
CA THR A 52 -2.40 -6.51 21.21
C THR A 52 -1.27 -5.60 20.80
N LYS A 53 -0.07 -6.17 20.70
CA LYS A 53 1.04 -5.52 20.02
C LYS A 53 0.79 -5.73 18.53
N PRO A 54 0.28 -4.72 17.79
CA PRO A 54 0.16 -4.86 16.34
C PRO A 54 1.54 -5.21 15.80
N GLY A 55 1.55 -5.99 14.71
CA GLY A 55 2.81 -6.34 14.06
C GLY A 55 3.65 -5.09 13.84
N ASP A 56 4.95 -5.21 14.08
CA ASP A 56 5.92 -4.13 13.86
C ASP A 56 6.00 -3.66 12.38
N PHE A 57 5.25 -4.32 11.49
CA PHE A 57 5.33 -4.16 10.04
C PHE A 57 3.93 -4.02 9.43
N VAL A 58 3.81 -3.16 8.43
CA VAL A 58 2.69 -3.17 7.50
C VAL A 58 3.12 -3.77 6.19
N MET A 59 2.27 -4.60 5.60
CA MET A 59 2.62 -5.38 4.41
C MET A 59 1.45 -5.36 3.43
N GLY A 60 1.77 -5.34 2.14
CA GLY A 60 0.76 -5.35 1.10
C GLY A 60 1.38 -5.60 -0.27
N GLU A 61 0.56 -6.11 -1.18
CA GLU A 61 0.96 -6.41 -2.55
C GLU A 61 0.27 -5.48 -3.55
N SER A 62 0.77 -5.46 -4.78
CA SER A 62 0.17 -4.71 -5.87
C SER A 62 -0.01 -3.22 -5.49
N TYR A 63 -1.19 -2.66 -5.73
CA TYR A 63 -1.52 -1.27 -5.47
C TYR A 63 -1.47 -0.88 -3.98
N ALA A 64 -1.45 -1.85 -3.06
CA ALA A 64 -1.29 -1.59 -1.63
C ALA A 64 0.03 -0.86 -1.32
N GLY A 65 1.04 -0.97 -2.18
CA GLY A 65 2.25 -0.15 -2.12
C GLY A 65 1.96 1.34 -1.96
N HIS A 66 1.07 1.90 -2.78
CA HIS A 66 0.73 3.33 -2.68
C HIS A 66 0.09 3.68 -1.32
N TYR A 67 -0.79 2.82 -0.81
CA TYR A 67 -1.47 3.03 0.47
C TYR A 67 -0.48 2.99 1.64
N LEU A 68 0.41 1.99 1.65
CA LEU A 68 1.29 1.73 2.79
C LEU A 68 2.41 2.75 2.93
N HIS A 69 2.97 3.26 1.82
CA HIS A 69 3.95 4.33 1.88
C HIS A 69 3.34 5.61 2.46
N GLN A 70 2.15 5.98 2.01
CA GLN A 70 1.44 7.15 2.53
C GLN A 70 1.00 6.96 3.99
N LEU A 71 0.55 5.75 4.36
CA LEU A 71 0.24 5.39 5.74
C LEU A 71 1.49 5.52 6.63
N GLY A 72 2.64 5.03 6.18
CA GLY A 72 3.89 5.14 6.93
C GLY A 72 4.28 6.59 7.20
N GLN A 73 4.18 7.45 6.19
CA GLN A 73 4.41 8.89 6.35
C GLN A 73 3.42 9.50 7.36
N LEU A 74 2.14 9.12 7.29
CA LEU A 74 1.10 9.61 8.19
C LEU A 74 1.34 9.16 9.65
N ILE A 75 1.72 7.90 9.86
CA ILE A 75 2.08 7.37 11.19
C ILE A 75 3.27 8.14 11.78
N LEU A 76 4.35 8.30 11.00
CA LEU A 76 5.55 9.00 11.46
C LEU A 76 5.29 10.48 11.76
N HIS A 77 4.39 11.11 11.00
CA HIS A 77 3.97 12.48 11.26
C HIS A 77 3.18 12.59 12.57
N ASN A 78 2.14 11.76 12.75
CA ASN A 78 1.28 11.81 13.93
C ASN A 78 2.00 11.38 15.22
N ASN A 79 2.94 10.44 15.16
CA ASN A 79 3.75 10.04 16.31
C ASN A 79 4.58 11.19 16.91
N LYS A 80 4.80 12.29 16.17
CA LYS A 80 5.51 13.48 16.68
C LYS A 80 4.59 14.44 17.44
N MET A 81 3.28 14.27 17.34
CA MET A 81 2.30 15.15 17.99
C MET A 81 2.00 14.66 19.41
N THR A 82 1.76 15.61 20.33
CA THR A 82 1.37 15.30 21.71
C THR A 82 -0.09 14.81 21.75
N ASN A 83 -0.41 13.87 22.64
CA ASN A 83 -1.77 13.30 22.85
C ASN A 83 -2.31 12.40 21.73
N HIS A 84 -1.46 11.83 20.87
CA HIS A 84 -1.86 10.82 19.89
C HIS A 84 -1.40 9.42 20.31
N THR A 85 -2.17 8.40 19.92
CA THR A 85 -1.77 6.99 20.05
C THR A 85 -0.49 6.73 19.27
N VAL A 86 0.57 6.31 19.97
CA VAL A 86 1.87 6.04 19.35
C VAL A 86 1.83 4.67 18.68
N ILE A 87 2.01 4.65 17.36
CA ILE A 87 2.09 3.42 16.57
C ILE A 87 3.56 3.09 16.30
N ASN A 88 4.04 1.97 16.85
CA ASN A 88 5.43 1.54 16.70
C ASN A 88 5.69 0.85 15.35
N LEU A 89 5.74 1.63 14.27
CA LEU A 89 6.06 1.14 12.93
C LEU A 89 7.56 0.93 12.75
N LYS A 90 8.00 -0.31 12.50
CA LYS A 90 9.41 -0.65 12.22
C LYS A 90 9.73 -0.87 10.75
N GLY A 91 8.73 -1.15 9.91
CA GLY A 91 8.97 -1.32 8.49
C GLY A 91 7.71 -1.47 7.65
N ILE A 92 7.91 -1.30 6.34
CA ILE A 92 6.90 -1.49 5.30
C ILE A 92 7.43 -2.56 4.34
N LEU A 93 6.62 -3.56 4.01
CA LEU A 93 6.91 -4.53 2.96
C LEU A 93 5.90 -4.33 1.85
N ALA A 94 6.28 -3.62 0.80
CA ALA A 94 5.38 -3.30 -0.31
C ALA A 94 6.13 -2.99 -1.62
N ILE A 95 5.37 -2.92 -2.71
CA ILE A 95 5.85 -2.41 -4.00
C ILE A 95 6.10 -0.91 -3.90
N ILE A 96 7.24 -0.45 -4.42
CA ILE A 96 7.74 0.92 -4.23
C ILE A 96 7.39 1.81 -5.42
N ASP A 97 7.80 1.40 -6.62
CA ASP A 97 7.71 2.23 -7.81
C ASP A 97 7.07 1.48 -8.97
N ILE A 98 5.89 1.94 -9.36
CA ILE A 98 5.08 1.29 -10.40
C ILE A 98 5.62 1.55 -11.79
N GLU A 99 6.33 2.65 -12.00
CA GLU A 99 6.84 3.05 -13.32
C GLU A 99 8.05 2.20 -13.71
N THR A 100 9.03 2.09 -12.80
CA THR A 100 10.16 1.17 -12.89
C THR A 100 9.66 -0.27 -13.00
N GLN A 101 8.63 -0.65 -12.23
CA GLN A 101 8.03 -1.99 -12.37
C GLN A 101 7.37 -2.19 -13.73
N THR A 102 6.68 -1.20 -14.27
CA THR A 102 5.99 -1.30 -15.56
C THR A 102 7.01 -1.49 -16.68
N ARG A 103 8.06 -0.66 -16.70
CA ARG A 103 9.17 -0.81 -17.64
C ARG A 103 9.86 -2.16 -17.48
N GLY A 104 10.19 -2.54 -16.25
CA GLY A 104 10.79 -3.83 -15.92
C GLY A 104 9.92 -5.02 -16.32
N SER A 105 8.59 -4.89 -16.24
CA SER A 105 7.63 -5.93 -16.65
C SER A 105 7.69 -6.18 -18.15
N TYR A 106 7.78 -5.14 -18.98
CA TYR A 106 7.93 -5.32 -20.43
C TYR A 106 9.25 -6.00 -20.80
N GLU A 107 10.36 -5.60 -20.16
CA GLU A 107 11.65 -6.27 -20.35
C GLU A 107 11.62 -7.72 -19.86
N TYR A 108 10.95 -7.99 -18.73
CA TYR A 108 10.73 -9.33 -18.20
C TYR A 108 9.94 -10.19 -19.19
N TYR A 109 8.83 -9.69 -19.73
CA TYR A 109 8.02 -10.41 -20.72
C TYR A 109 8.83 -10.74 -21.96
N TRP A 110 9.66 -9.80 -22.42
CA TRP A 110 10.51 -10.02 -23.59
C TRP A 110 11.60 -11.06 -23.31
N ALA A 111 12.31 -10.95 -22.19
CA ALA A 111 13.37 -11.88 -21.79
C ALA A 111 12.86 -13.32 -21.57
N HIS A 112 11.57 -13.49 -21.26
CA HIS A 112 10.93 -14.79 -21.06
C HIS A 112 10.11 -15.26 -22.27
N ALA A 113 10.35 -14.67 -23.45
CA ALA A 113 9.70 -15.04 -24.72
C ALA A 113 8.15 -14.98 -24.69
N LEU A 114 7.58 -14.11 -23.84
CA LEU A 114 6.13 -13.88 -23.77
C LEU A 114 5.65 -12.84 -24.80
N ILE A 115 6.56 -12.00 -25.32
CA ILE A 115 6.28 -10.99 -26.35
C ILE A 115 7.36 -10.98 -27.44
N SER A 116 7.02 -10.47 -28.63
CA SER A 116 7.91 -10.46 -29.79
C SER A 116 8.96 -9.33 -29.74
N ASN A 117 10.06 -9.53 -30.49
CA ASN A 117 11.08 -8.50 -30.69
C ASN A 117 10.51 -7.21 -31.32
N GLU A 118 9.53 -7.35 -32.21
CA GLU A 118 8.85 -6.19 -32.79
C GLU A 118 8.10 -5.41 -31.72
N PHE A 119 7.31 -6.09 -30.89
CA PHE A 119 6.48 -5.46 -29.86
C PHE A 119 7.32 -4.63 -28.87
N ILE A 120 8.45 -5.16 -28.38
CA ILE A 120 9.31 -4.41 -27.45
C ILE A 120 10.01 -3.23 -28.14
N ARG A 121 10.52 -3.41 -29.37
CA ARG A 121 11.34 -2.39 -30.05
C ARG A 121 10.50 -1.29 -30.70
N SER A 122 9.49 -1.64 -31.49
CA SER A 122 8.68 -0.68 -32.24
C SER A 122 7.45 -0.20 -31.46
N GLY A 123 6.99 -1.00 -30.50
CA GLY A 123 5.89 -0.66 -29.59
C GLY A 123 6.41 0.05 -28.35
N ILE A 124 6.90 -0.71 -27.38
CA ILE A 124 7.19 -0.18 -26.03
C ILE A 124 8.30 0.87 -26.05
N ARG A 125 9.51 0.53 -26.52
CA ARG A 125 10.67 1.44 -26.43
C ARG A 125 10.57 2.70 -27.31
N ASN A 126 9.74 2.68 -28.35
CA ASN A 126 9.59 3.80 -29.28
C ASN A 126 8.32 4.64 -29.03
N LYS A 127 7.28 4.08 -28.42
CA LYS A 127 5.97 4.75 -28.29
C LYS A 127 5.52 4.99 -26.86
N CYS A 128 6.08 4.28 -25.87
CA CYS A 128 5.81 4.57 -24.46
C CYS A 128 6.84 5.59 -23.96
N GLN A 129 6.37 6.65 -23.31
CA GLN A 129 7.20 7.55 -22.51
C GLN A 129 7.06 7.15 -21.05
N PHE A 130 8.19 6.85 -20.43
CA PHE A 130 8.30 6.68 -18.98
C PHE A 130 8.75 8.00 -18.35
N PRO A 131 8.35 8.32 -17.12
CA PRO A 131 8.62 9.66 -16.55
C PRO A 131 10.10 10.02 -16.34
N ASP A 132 11.00 9.03 -16.35
CA ASP A 132 12.45 9.21 -16.29
C ASP A 132 13.13 9.30 -17.68
N ASP A 133 12.37 9.30 -18.79
CA ASP A 133 12.90 9.40 -20.17
C ASP A 133 13.29 10.83 -20.60
#